data_AF-A0A7V9G3B6-F1
#
_entry.id   AF-A0A7V9G3B6-F1
#
_cell.length_a   1.000
_cell.length_b   1.000
_cell.length_c   1.000
_cell.angle_alpha   90.00
_cell.angle_beta   90.00
_cell.angle_gamma   90.00
#
_symmetry.space_group_name_H-M   'P 1'
#
loop_
_entity.id
_entity.type
_entity.pdbx_description
1 polymer ?
#
loop_
_entity_poly.entity_id
_entity_poly.type
_entity_poly.pdbx_seq_one_letter_code
_entity_poly.pdbx_strand_id
1 'polypeptide(L)'
;MIPLVVIGLGICALAGCGGARLQVNDASTGYVISGAIIEADLRDGRMVRLATTGSDGSARIAPPPGADRLAIRAAGYRPTTARPGVTSVALQPAWLGAFMDGGATPRPDSDHAHAPRRPCNCRTAR
;
A
#
# COMPACT_ATOMS: atom_id res chain seq x y z
N MET A 1 -39.89 0.24 -9.83
CA MET A 1 -39.45 1.64 -9.91
C MET A 1 -38.22 1.78 -9.04
N ILE A 2 -37.03 1.79 -9.64
CA ILE A 2 -35.74 1.86 -8.94
C ILE A 2 -35.25 3.30 -9.07
N PRO A 3 -35.03 4.06 -7.98
CA PRO A 3 -34.50 5.41 -8.11
C PRO A 3 -33.01 5.33 -8.48
N LEU A 4 -32.71 5.92 -9.63
CA LEU A 4 -31.37 6.16 -10.16
C LEU A 4 -30.66 7.12 -9.20
N VAL A 5 -29.75 6.60 -8.37
CA VAL A 5 -28.88 7.46 -7.55
C VAL A 5 -27.81 8.03 -8.48
N VAL A 6 -27.90 9.34 -8.67
CA VAL A 6 -26.99 10.19 -9.44
C VAL A 6 -25.57 10.03 -8.89
N ILE A 7 -24.75 9.20 -9.54
CA ILE A 7 -23.31 9.16 -9.33
C ILE A 7 -22.78 10.46 -9.94
N GLY A 8 -22.32 11.36 -9.07
CA GLY A 8 -21.91 12.72 -9.41
C GLY A 8 -20.95 12.78 -10.60
N LEU A 9 -21.51 13.20 -11.74
CA LEU A 9 -20.76 13.65 -12.91
C LEU A 9 -20.14 15.02 -12.57
N GLY A 10 -19.00 15.00 -11.88
CA GLY A 10 -18.14 16.16 -11.69
C GLY A 10 -17.25 16.35 -12.92
N ILE A 11 -17.78 16.97 -13.97
CA ILE A 11 -17.01 17.41 -15.13
C ILE A 11 -16.08 18.54 -14.67
N CYS A 12 -14.84 18.22 -14.34
CA CYS A 12 -13.73 19.19 -14.29
C CYS A 12 -12.81 18.91 -15.48
N ALA A 13 -13.36 19.10 -16.69
CA ALA A 13 -12.58 19.27 -17.90
C ALA A 13 -12.48 20.77 -18.16
N LEU A 14 -11.46 21.44 -17.63
CA LEU A 14 -10.94 22.75 -18.06
C LEU A 14 -9.60 22.96 -17.34
N ALA A 15 -8.54 23.18 -18.09
CA ALA A 15 -7.22 23.46 -17.57
C ALA A 15 -7.23 24.70 -16.66
N GLY A 16 -6.75 24.57 -15.42
CA GLY A 16 -6.50 25.70 -14.51
C GLY A 16 -7.29 25.64 -13.21
N CYS A 17 -6.57 25.56 -12.08
CA CYS A 17 -7.06 25.77 -10.71
C CYS A 17 -8.11 24.78 -10.18
N GLY A 18 -7.69 23.53 -9.94
CA GLY A 18 -8.49 22.55 -9.18
C GLY A 18 -7.68 21.30 -8.88
N GLY A 19 -6.72 21.38 -7.97
CA GLY A 19 -6.00 20.18 -7.54
C GLY A 19 -6.97 19.19 -6.88
N ALA A 20 -7.09 17.99 -7.43
CA ALA A 20 -7.89 16.92 -6.84
C ALA A 20 -7.21 16.44 -5.55
N ARG A 21 -7.98 16.20 -4.49
CA ARG A 21 -7.45 15.60 -3.27
C ARG A 21 -7.39 14.09 -3.44
N LEU A 22 -6.20 13.54 -3.37
CA LEU A 22 -5.94 12.10 -3.35
C LEU A 22 -5.57 11.68 -1.93
N GLN A 23 -6.31 10.74 -1.36
CA GLN A 23 -5.97 10.10 -0.09
C GLN A 23 -5.33 8.74 -0.34
N VAL A 24 -4.26 8.46 0.39
CA VAL A 24 -3.55 7.19 0.34
C VAL A 24 -3.72 6.49 1.68
N ASN A 25 -4.21 5.25 1.64
CA ASN A 25 -4.47 4.44 2.83
C ASN A 25 -3.83 3.06 2.71
N ASP A 26 -3.63 2.41 3.84
CA ASP A 26 -3.17 1.03 3.95
C ASP A 26 -4.36 0.10 3.69
N ALA A 27 -4.20 -0.85 2.75
CA ALA A 27 -5.24 -1.78 2.36
C ALA A 27 -5.59 -2.83 3.44
N SER A 28 -4.67 -3.09 4.37
CA SER A 28 -4.83 -4.07 5.46
C SER A 28 -5.45 -3.47 6.72
N THR A 29 -5.10 -2.23 7.05
CA THR A 29 -5.54 -1.59 8.30
C THR A 29 -6.52 -0.44 8.08
N GLY A 30 -6.60 0.12 6.87
CA GLY A 30 -7.37 1.32 6.56
C GLY A 30 -6.73 2.63 7.05
N TYR A 31 -5.58 2.57 7.73
CA TYR A 31 -4.89 3.77 8.21
C TYR A 31 -4.35 4.61 7.05
N VAL A 32 -4.30 5.92 7.26
CA VAL A 32 -3.75 6.86 6.27
C VAL A 32 -2.22 6.73 6.19
N ILE A 33 -1.68 6.85 4.98
CA ILE A 33 -0.24 6.72 4.72
C ILE A 33 0.34 8.10 4.44
N SER A 34 1.15 8.58 5.37
CA SER A 34 1.94 9.80 5.20
C SER A 34 3.23 9.54 4.41
N GLY A 35 3.72 10.54 3.68
CA GLY A 35 4.98 10.45 2.94
C GLY A 35 4.93 9.62 1.66
N ALA A 36 3.74 9.25 1.16
CA ALA A 36 3.59 8.57 -0.11
C ALA A 36 3.90 9.55 -1.26
N ILE A 37 4.78 9.14 -2.18
CA ILE A 37 5.16 9.88 -3.37
C ILE A 37 4.16 9.56 -4.48
N ILE A 38 3.64 10.62 -5.11
CA ILE A 38 2.70 10.51 -6.23
C ILE A 38 3.35 11.14 -7.46
N GLU A 39 3.45 10.36 -8.52
CA GLU A 39 4.04 10.75 -9.80
C GLU A 39 3.02 10.51 -10.91
N ALA A 40 2.96 11.39 -11.91
CA ALA A 40 2.19 11.16 -13.14
C ALA A 40 3.08 10.49 -14.18
N ASP A 41 2.58 9.39 -14.73
CA ASP A 41 3.09 8.75 -15.93
C ASP A 41 2.42 9.38 -17.15
N LEU A 42 3.20 10.12 -17.92
CA LEU A 42 2.76 10.74 -19.16
C LEU A 42 2.81 9.72 -20.31
N ARG A 43 1.99 9.94 -21.34
CA ARG A 43 1.98 9.07 -22.53
C ARG A 43 3.31 9.00 -23.29
N ASP A 44 4.22 9.93 -23.04
CA ASP A 44 5.59 9.93 -23.58
C ASP A 44 6.58 9.09 -22.74
N GLY A 45 6.09 8.42 -21.68
CA GLY A 45 6.88 7.61 -20.75
C GLY A 45 7.64 8.42 -19.70
N ARG A 46 7.44 9.75 -19.63
CA ARG A 46 8.04 10.58 -18.59
C ARG A 46 7.25 10.47 -17.29
N MET A 47 7.99 10.42 -16.19
CA MET A 47 7.43 10.47 -14.84
C MET A 47 7.60 11.90 -14.29
N VAL A 48 6.51 12.50 -13.83
CA VAL A 48 6.51 13.82 -13.20
C VAL A 48 6.01 13.72 -11.78
N ARG A 49 6.87 14.03 -10.81
CA ARG A 49 6.47 14.08 -9.39
C ARG A 49 5.43 15.18 -9.18
N LEU A 50 4.25 14.80 -8.71
CA LEU A 50 3.14 15.72 -8.45
C LEU A 50 3.15 16.22 -7.02
N ALA A 51 3.24 15.29 -6.06
CA ALA A 51 3.08 15.62 -4.65
C ALA A 51 3.62 14.52 -3.73
N THR A 52 3.57 14.80 -2.43
CA THR A 52 3.81 13.83 -1.38
C THR A 52 2.69 13.96 -0.33
N THR A 53 2.18 12.85 0.17
CA THR A 53 1.06 12.88 1.12
C THR A 53 1.48 13.49 2.46
N GLY A 54 0.61 14.33 3.01
CA GLY A 54 0.79 14.96 4.32
C GLY A 54 0.57 13.97 5.47
N SER A 55 0.55 14.48 6.70
CA SER A 55 0.30 13.69 7.91
C SER A 55 -1.09 13.06 7.96
N ASP A 56 -2.05 13.62 7.22
CA ASP A 56 -3.40 13.09 7.03
C ASP A 56 -3.50 12.03 5.90
N GLY A 57 -2.34 11.66 5.33
CA GLY A 57 -2.20 10.76 4.19
C GLY A 57 -2.86 11.26 2.91
N SER A 58 -3.12 12.57 2.78
CA SER A 58 -3.68 13.15 1.57
C SER A 58 -2.72 14.12 0.88
N ALA A 59 -2.91 14.29 -0.43
CA ALA A 59 -2.18 15.24 -1.25
C ALA A 59 -3.12 15.92 -2.24
N ARG A 60 -2.89 17.20 -2.53
CA ARG A 60 -3.51 17.86 -3.69
C ARG A 60 -2.66 17.60 -4.91
N ILE A 61 -3.23 16.96 -5.91
CA ILE A 61 -2.57 16.64 -7.18
C ILE A 61 -3.24 17.36 -8.34
N ALA A 62 -2.43 17.88 -9.24
CA ALA A 62 -2.88 18.42 -10.52
C ALA A 62 -2.09 17.72 -11.62
N PRO A 63 -2.55 16.55 -12.11
CA PRO A 63 -1.87 15.84 -13.18
C PRO A 63 -1.78 16.73 -14.42
N PRO A 64 -0.63 16.81 -15.09
CA PRO A 64 -0.51 17.56 -16.33
C PRO A 64 -1.39 16.95 -17.43
N PRO A 65 -1.82 17.75 -18.42
CA PRO A 65 -2.51 17.21 -19.58
C PRO A 65 -1.63 16.15 -20.25
N GLY A 66 -2.19 14.98 -20.51
CA GLY A 66 -1.45 13.83 -21.06
C GLY A 66 -0.92 12.84 -20.02
N ALA A 67 -1.20 13.05 -18.72
CA ALA A 67 -1.03 12.00 -17.71
C ALA A 67 -2.00 10.84 -17.99
N ASP A 68 -1.47 9.63 -18.19
CA ASP A 68 -2.25 8.41 -18.41
C ASP A 68 -2.50 7.67 -17.10
N ARG A 69 -1.46 7.61 -16.25
CA ARG A 69 -1.51 6.94 -14.95
C ARG A 69 -0.83 7.77 -13.87
N LEU A 70 -1.16 7.47 -12.63
CA LEU A 70 -0.47 7.96 -11.45
C LEU A 70 0.30 6.79 -10.84
N ALA A 71 1.61 6.92 -10.65
CA ALA A 71 2.40 5.98 -9.87
C ALA A 71 2.43 6.45 -8.41
N ILE A 72 2.03 5.59 -7.49
CA ILE A 72 2.01 5.87 -6.06
C ILE A 72 2.96 4.91 -5.35
N ARG A 73 3.88 5.46 -4.56
CA ARG A 73 4.92 4.71 -3.84
C ARG A 73 5.02 5.19 -2.41
N ALA A 74 5.14 4.27 -1.47
CA ALA A 74 5.41 4.57 -0.07
C ALA A 74 6.40 3.53 0.49
N ALA A 75 7.22 3.94 1.44
CA ALA A 75 8.18 3.04 2.09
C ALA A 75 7.43 1.91 2.82
N GLY A 76 7.82 0.66 2.59
CA GLY A 76 7.17 -0.52 3.18
C GLY A 76 5.91 -1.00 2.45
N TYR A 77 5.52 -0.37 1.34
CA TYR A 77 4.36 -0.74 0.53
C TYR A 77 4.76 -1.17 -0.87
N ARG A 78 3.94 -2.01 -1.51
CA ARG A 78 4.09 -2.33 -2.93
C ARG A 78 3.67 -1.12 -3.77
N PRO A 79 4.50 -0.69 -4.74
CA PRO A 79 4.12 0.35 -5.71
C PRO A 79 2.82 -0.01 -6.42
N THR A 80 1.95 0.97 -6.63
CA THR A 80 0.73 0.78 -7.41
C THR A 80 0.56 1.89 -8.43
N THR A 81 -0.31 1.66 -9.42
CA THR A 81 -0.72 2.68 -10.38
C THR A 81 -2.22 2.90 -10.31
N ALA A 82 -2.64 4.16 -10.34
CA ALA A 82 -4.04 4.54 -10.37
C ALA A 82 -4.35 5.44 -11.57
N ARG A 83 -5.64 5.54 -11.94
CA ARG A 83 -6.06 6.47 -12.98
C ARG A 83 -6.11 7.91 -12.44
N PRO A 84 -5.79 8.93 -13.24
CA PRO A 84 -6.08 10.31 -12.88
C PRO A 84 -7.57 10.50 -12.53
N GLY A 85 -7.86 11.27 -11.49
CA GLY A 85 -9.23 11.55 -11.04
C GLY A 85 -9.76 10.64 -9.94
N VAL A 86 -9.01 9.62 -9.49
CA VAL A 86 -9.35 8.88 -8.26
C VAL A 86 -9.13 9.76 -7.02
N THR A 87 -9.98 9.58 -6.02
CA THR A 87 -9.93 10.32 -4.74
C THR A 87 -9.29 9.52 -3.61
N SER A 88 -9.22 8.19 -3.74
CA SER A 88 -8.57 7.31 -2.77
C SER A 88 -7.79 6.17 -3.45
N VAL A 89 -6.66 5.80 -2.87
CA VAL A 89 -5.82 4.67 -3.29
C VAL A 89 -5.34 3.90 -2.08
N ALA A 90 -5.65 2.60 -2.05
CA ALA A 90 -5.17 1.70 -1.01
C ALA A 90 -3.87 1.02 -1.45
N LEU A 91 -2.80 1.17 -0.67
CA LEU A 91 -1.53 0.49 -0.88
C LEU A 91 -1.48 -0.81 -0.09
N GLN A 92 -0.98 -1.86 -0.72
CA GLN A 92 -0.73 -3.13 -0.06
C GLN A 92 0.63 -3.09 0.65
N PRO A 93 0.71 -3.43 1.94
CA PRO A 93 1.98 -3.57 2.62
C PRO A 93 2.85 -4.64 1.94
N ALA A 94 4.14 -4.39 1.80
CA ALA A 94 5.06 -5.33 1.15
C ALA A 94 5.16 -6.68 1.90
N TRP A 95 5.04 -6.63 3.23
CA TRP A 95 5.05 -7.82 4.10
C TRP A 95 3.81 -8.70 3.91
N LEU A 96 2.66 -8.12 3.56
CA LEU A 96 1.41 -8.89 3.41
C LEU A 96 1.52 -9.89 2.26
N GLY A 97 2.16 -9.48 1.16
CA GLY A 97 2.48 -10.39 0.06
C GLY A 97 3.40 -11.51 0.51
N ALA A 98 4.46 -11.22 1.27
CA ALA A 98 5.36 -12.25 1.79
C ALA A 98 4.61 -13.29 2.67
N PHE A 99 3.64 -12.85 3.47
CA PHE A 99 2.82 -13.75 4.28
C PHE A 99 1.82 -14.57 3.43
N MET A 100 1.12 -13.93 2.48
CA MET A 100 0.10 -14.58 1.64
C MET A 100 0.70 -15.49 0.57
N ASP A 101 1.89 -15.18 0.07
CA ASP A 101 2.64 -15.97 -0.93
C ASP A 101 3.34 -17.20 -0.28
N GLY A 102 3.09 -17.47 1.02
CA GLY A 102 3.68 -18.60 1.75
C GLY A 102 5.15 -18.39 2.14
N GLY A 103 5.64 -17.15 2.09
CA GLY A 103 6.97 -16.77 2.53
C GLY A 103 7.13 -17.06 4.02
N ALA A 104 8.03 -18.00 4.29
CA ALA A 104 8.45 -18.51 5.59
C ALA A 104 7.59 -18.03 6.76
N THR A 105 6.67 -18.88 7.22
CA THR A 105 6.33 -18.86 8.64
C THR A 105 7.66 -18.73 9.40
N PRO A 106 7.79 -17.81 10.36
CA PRO A 106 8.89 -17.91 11.31
C PRO A 106 8.79 -19.33 11.82
N ARG A 107 9.74 -20.20 11.44
CA ARG A 107 9.86 -21.48 12.12
C ARG A 107 10.05 -21.04 13.57
N PRO A 108 9.14 -21.40 14.48
CA PRO A 108 9.48 -21.29 15.88
C PRO A 108 10.84 -21.98 15.98
N ASP A 109 11.81 -21.30 16.56
CA ASP A 109 13.13 -21.88 16.76
C ASP A 109 12.92 -23.04 17.73
N SER A 110 12.61 -24.22 17.18
CA SER A 110 12.35 -25.44 17.92
C SER A 110 13.64 -25.95 18.58
N ASP A 111 14.73 -25.18 18.54
CA ASP A 111 15.99 -25.42 19.23
C ASP A 111 15.88 -25.35 20.76
N HIS A 112 14.71 -25.04 21.32
CA HIS A 112 14.42 -25.33 22.74
C HIS A 112 14.10 -26.82 23.01
N ALA A 113 14.08 -27.68 21.98
CA ALA A 113 13.90 -29.12 22.13
C ALA A 113 15.23 -29.91 22.20
N HIS A 114 16.33 -29.31 22.69
CA HIS A 114 17.39 -30.09 23.32
C HIS A 114 16.88 -30.64 24.66
N ALA A 115 16.00 -31.63 24.57
CA ALA A 115 15.74 -32.54 25.68
C ALA A 115 17.09 -33.14 26.11
N PRO A 116 17.45 -33.13 27.41
CA PRO A 116 18.64 -33.83 27.86
C PRO A 116 18.50 -35.31 27.46
N ARG A 117 19.40 -35.77 26.60
CA ARG A 117 19.45 -37.16 26.17
C ARG A 117 19.90 -38.01 27.35
N ARG A 118 18.91 -38.63 27.99
CA ARG A 118 18.89 -39.89 28.77
C ARG A 118 18.50 -39.71 30.25
N PRO A 119 17.48 -40.43 30.73
CA PRO A 119 17.45 -40.84 32.13
C PRO A 119 18.57 -41.88 32.33
N CYS A 120 19.56 -41.57 33.17
CA CYS A 120 20.48 -42.60 33.64
C CYS A 120 19.71 -43.51 34.62
N ASN A 121 19.59 -44.78 34.22
CA ASN A 121 18.94 -45.84 34.97
C ASN A 121 19.60 -46.03 36.35
N CYS A 122 18.76 -46.29 37.35
CA CYS A 122 19.15 -46.77 38.67
C CYS A 122 20.16 -47.93 38.57
N ARG A 123 21.30 -47.80 39.25
CA ARG A 123 22.12 -48.96 39.62
C ARG A 123 22.34 -48.91 41.12
N THR A 124 21.62 -49.79 41.81
CA THR A 124 21.89 -50.17 43.20
C THR A 124 23.34 -50.64 43.33
N ALA A 125 24.07 -50.05 44.26
CA ALA A 125 25.32 -50.61 44.78
C ALA A 125 25.29 -50.52 46.30
N ARG A 126 25.20 -51.73 46.89
CA ARG A 126 25.39 -52.16 48.28
C ARG A 126 25.82 -51.15 49.32
#